data_AF-A0A7V1H129-F1
#
_entry.id   AF-A0A7V1H129-F1
#
_cell.length_a   1.000
_cell.length_b   1.000
_cell.length_c   1.000
_cell.angle_alpha   90.00
_cell.angle_beta   90.00
_cell.angle_gamma   90.00
#
_symmetry.space_group_name_H-M   'P 1'
#
loop_
_entity.id
_entity.type
_entity.pdbx_description
1 polymer ?
#
loop_
_entity_poly.entity_id
_entity_poly.type
_entity_poly.pdbx_seq_one_letter_code
_entity_poly.pdbx_strand_id
1 'polypeptide(L)'
;MVDVRITLSGLWVALMLTYLLGDVLRIFSGDSKALAGEMAKITQGMWVGIAILMLIPIVMVVLSLTLPYPAIRTVTIVAAILLFLFNLVGLPTYPSAYDKFLIVVGLVFNIVTFWYAWKWVGGNL
;
A
#
# COMPACT_ATOMS: atom_id res chain seq x y z
N MET A 1 6.27 21.21 -8.91
CA MET A 1 6.31 20.58 -7.56
C MET A 1 4.95 20.08 -7.11
N VAL A 2 3.88 20.86 -7.30
CA VAL A 2 2.51 20.47 -6.93
C VAL A 2 2.04 19.22 -7.71
N ASP A 3 2.36 19.11 -9.00
CA ASP A 3 1.93 17.96 -9.81
C ASP A 3 2.45 16.62 -9.27
N VAL A 4 3.75 16.53 -8.94
CA VAL A 4 4.34 15.31 -8.36
C VAL A 4 3.67 14.95 -7.04
N ARG A 5 3.34 15.93 -6.21
CA ARG A 5 2.62 15.71 -4.94
C ARG A 5 1.23 15.14 -5.15
N ILE A 6 0.49 15.69 -6.10
CA ILE A 6 -0.85 15.21 -6.46
C ILE A 6 -0.75 13.80 -7.05
N THR A 7 0.23 13.53 -7.92
CA THR A 7 0.48 12.19 -8.46
C THR A 7 0.79 11.19 -7.35
N LEU A 8 1.70 11.51 -6.43
CA LEU A 8 2.01 10.63 -5.29
C LEU A 8 0.78 10.37 -4.42
N SER A 9 0.02 11.41 -4.09
CA SER A 9 -1.24 11.29 -3.35
C SER A 9 -2.22 10.35 -4.06
N GLY A 10 -2.42 10.52 -5.37
CA GLY A 10 -3.27 9.67 -6.18
C GLY A 10 -2.81 8.21 -6.25
N LEU A 11 -1.49 7.97 -6.30
CA LEU A 11 -0.92 6.62 -6.28
C LEU A 11 -1.16 5.92 -4.93
N TRP A 12 -1.08 6.65 -3.81
CA TRP A 12 -1.42 6.10 -2.49
C TRP A 12 -2.91 5.77 -2.36
N VAL A 13 -3.79 6.61 -2.91
CA VAL A 13 -5.23 6.31 -3.01
C VAL A 13 -5.45 5.02 -3.83
N ALA A 14 -4.82 4.92 -5.00
CA ALA A 14 -4.96 3.76 -5.88
C ALA A 14 -4.48 2.47 -5.19
N LEU A 15 -3.35 2.53 -4.48
CA LEU A 15 -2.85 1.39 -3.68
C LEU A 15 -3.87 0.98 -2.61
N MET A 16 -4.44 1.93 -1.86
CA MET A 16 -5.44 1.61 -0.83
C MET A 16 -6.73 1.02 -1.39
N LEU A 17 -7.24 1.60 -2.49
CA LEU A 17 -8.42 1.05 -3.13
C LEU A 17 -8.18 -0.36 -3.67
N THR A 18 -6.96 -0.68 -4.08
CA THR A 18 -6.57 -2.04 -4.50
C THR A 18 -6.64 -3.03 -3.33
N TYR A 19 -6.15 -2.64 -2.14
CA TYR A 19 -6.27 -3.47 -0.94
C TYR A 19 -7.73 -3.69 -0.54
N LEU A 20 -8.51 -2.61 -0.48
CA LEU A 20 -9.92 -2.68 -0.11
C LEU A 20 -10.74 -3.51 -1.11
N LEU A 21 -10.42 -3.43 -2.41
CA LEU A 21 -11.03 -4.27 -3.42
C LEU A 21 -10.74 -5.76 -3.16
N GLY A 22 -9.50 -6.10 -2.78
CA GLY A 22 -9.15 -7.47 -2.38
C GLY A 22 -9.97 -7.96 -1.20
N ASP A 23 -10.13 -7.14 -0.15
CA ASP A 23 -10.94 -7.46 1.02
C ASP A 23 -12.41 -7.69 0.64
N VAL A 24 -12.97 -6.81 -0.19
CA VAL A 24 -14.33 -6.93 -0.72
C VAL A 24 -14.50 -8.25 -1.48
N LEU A 25 -13.59 -8.57 -2.40
CA LEU A 25 -13.67 -9.81 -3.16
C LEU A 25 -13.59 -11.05 -2.27
N ARG A 26 -12.74 -11.08 -1.24
CA ARG A 26 -12.66 -12.21 -0.28
C ARG A 26 -13.94 -12.39 0.54
N ILE A 27 -14.64 -11.29 0.84
CA ILE A 27 -15.94 -11.36 1.51
C ILE A 27 -16.97 -12.00 0.58
N PHE A 28 -17.05 -11.56 -0.68
CA PHE A 28 -18.05 -12.03 -1.64
C PHE A 28 -17.75 -13.42 -2.23
N SER A 29 -16.49 -13.81 -2.39
CA SER A 29 -16.10 -15.14 -2.88
C SER A 29 -16.32 -16.24 -1.83
N GLY A 30 -16.42 -15.87 -0.55
CA GLY A 30 -16.47 -16.80 0.58
C GLY A 30 -15.09 -17.21 1.11
N ASP A 31 -13.99 -16.75 0.51
CA ASP A 31 -12.63 -17.06 0.97
C ASP A 31 -12.38 -16.54 2.40
N SER A 32 -13.01 -15.42 2.77
CA SER A 32 -13.02 -14.91 4.14
C SER A 32 -13.53 -15.92 5.17
N LYS A 33 -14.53 -16.76 4.81
CA LYS A 33 -15.05 -17.83 5.67
C LYS A 33 -14.14 -19.05 5.67
N ALA A 34 -13.54 -19.38 4.53
CA ALA A 34 -12.56 -20.47 4.43
C ALA A 34 -11.33 -20.19 5.31
N LEU A 35 -10.95 -18.92 5.45
CA LEU A 35 -9.84 -18.45 6.28
C LEU A 35 -10.22 -18.28 7.77
N ALA A 36 -11.47 -18.51 8.18
CA ALA A 36 -11.93 -18.24 9.56
C ALA A 36 -11.11 -18.99 10.63
N GLY A 37 -10.67 -20.22 10.34
CA GLY A 37 -9.80 -21.00 11.24
C GLY A 37 -8.37 -20.47 11.36
N GLU A 38 -7.86 -19.80 10.32
CA GLU A 38 -6.57 -19.12 10.35
C GLU A 38 -6.68 -17.74 11.01
N MET A 39 -7.77 -17.01 10.74
CA MET A 39 -8.05 -15.73 11.38
C MET A 39 -8.25 -15.87 12.90
N ALA A 40 -8.73 -17.02 13.38
CA ALA A 40 -8.84 -17.31 14.81
C ALA A 40 -7.47 -17.36 15.54
N LYS A 41 -6.36 -17.53 14.80
CA LYS A 41 -5.00 -17.52 15.35
C LYS A 41 -4.40 -16.11 15.43
N ILE A 42 -5.03 -15.12 14.82
CA ILE A 42 -4.57 -13.73 14.83
C ILE A 42 -4.93 -13.10 16.18
N THR A 43 -3.91 -12.72 16.95
CA THR A 43 -4.10 -12.07 18.25
C THR A 43 -4.55 -10.61 18.08
N GLN A 44 -5.13 -10.01 19.12
CA GLN A 44 -5.49 -8.59 19.11
C GLN A 44 -4.29 -7.68 18.79
N GLY A 45 -3.10 -8.00 19.30
CA GLY A 45 -1.89 -7.25 18.98
C GLY A 45 -1.51 -7.33 17.50
N MET A 46 -1.69 -8.50 16.87
CA MET A 46 -1.47 -8.66 15.43
C MET A 46 -2.47 -7.84 14.61
N TRP A 47 -3.75 -7.80 15.00
CA TRP A 47 -4.76 -6.96 14.35
C TRP A 47 -4.39 -5.47 14.40
N VAL A 48 -3.91 -4.99 15.55
CA VAL A 48 -3.40 -3.61 15.67
C VAL A 48 -2.20 -3.39 14.76
N GLY A 49 -1.28 -4.36 14.67
CA GLY A 49 -0.13 -4.30 13.76
C GLY A 49 -0.55 -4.19 12.29
N ILE A 50 -1.51 -5.01 11.85
CA ILE A 50 -2.07 -4.94 10.49
C ILE A 50 -2.75 -3.59 10.26
N ALA A 51 -3.53 -3.10 11.23
CA ALA A 51 -4.19 -1.79 11.12
C ALA A 51 -3.18 -0.65 10.96
N ILE A 52 -2.10 -0.63 11.73
CA ILE A 52 -1.02 0.37 11.61
C ILE A 52 -0.37 0.29 10.23
N LEU A 53 -0.07 -0.92 9.75
CA LEU A 53 0.56 -1.14 8.45
C LEU A 53 -0.33 -0.66 7.30
N MET A 54 -1.62 -1.00 7.34
CA MET A 54 -2.59 -0.63 6.31
C MET A 54 -2.99 0.85 6.37
N LEU A 55 -2.73 1.53 7.49
CA LEU A 55 -2.93 2.97 7.63
C LEU A 55 -1.86 3.80 6.89
N ILE A 56 -0.67 3.23 6.65
CA ILE A 56 0.45 3.92 5.98
C ILE A 56 0.03 4.65 4.71
N PRO A 57 -0.56 4.00 3.70
CA PRO A 57 -0.93 4.68 2.45
C PRO A 57 -1.99 5.77 2.67
N ILE A 58 -2.91 5.64 3.63
CA ILE A 58 -3.87 6.72 3.98
C ILE A 58 -3.12 7.94 4.53
N VAL A 59 -2.18 7.73 5.46
CA VAL A 59 -1.34 8.80 6.00
C VAL A 59 -0.51 9.44 4.88
N MET A 60 0.00 8.63 3.96
CA MET A 60 0.81 9.10 2.84
C MET A 60 0.02 9.95 1.83
N VAL A 61 -1.29 9.76 1.68
CA VAL A 61 -2.16 10.69 0.91
C VAL A 61 -2.02 12.11 1.47
N VAL A 62 -2.12 12.25 2.80
CA VAL A 62 -2.02 13.55 3.47
C VAL A 62 -0.59 14.08 3.42
N LEU A 63 0.40 13.26 3.77
CA LEU A 63 1.80 13.67 3.81
C LEU A 63 2.33 14.09 2.43
N SER A 64 1.86 13.45 1.35
CA SER A 64 2.22 13.85 -0.02
C SER A 64 1.87 15.31 -0.31
N LEU A 65 0.78 15.81 0.27
CA LEU A 65 0.28 17.16 0.06
C LEU A 65 0.84 18.18 1.06
N THR A 66 1.22 17.75 2.27
CA THR A 66 1.58 18.67 3.36
C THR A 66 3.06 18.69 3.72
N LEU A 67 3.78 17.58 3.57
CA LEU A 67 5.17 17.45 4.05
C LEU A 67 6.14 18.11 3.05
N PRO A 68 7.07 18.99 3.49
CA PRO A 68 7.95 19.72 2.58
C PRO A 68 9.01 18.80 1.93
N TYR A 69 9.51 19.21 0.77
CA TYR A 69 10.68 18.59 0.15
C TYR A 69 11.95 19.01 0.93
N PRO A 70 12.94 18.13 1.14
CA PRO A 70 13.05 16.74 0.65
C PRO A 70 12.42 15.67 1.55
N ALA A 71 11.85 16.02 2.70
CA ALA A 71 11.33 15.05 3.66
C ALA A 71 10.29 14.10 3.04
N ILE A 72 9.34 14.64 2.26
CA ILE A 72 8.34 13.82 1.56
C ILE A 72 8.94 12.81 0.59
N ARG A 73 10.04 13.15 -0.09
CA ARG A 73 10.73 12.22 -0.99
C ARG A 73 11.24 11.01 -0.22
N THR A 74 11.95 11.23 0.88
CA THR A 74 12.52 10.16 1.70
C THR A 74 11.44 9.27 2.30
N VAL A 75 10.41 9.87 2.91
CA VAL A 75 9.31 9.12 3.53
C VAL A 75 8.55 8.30 2.49
N THR A 76 8.30 8.85 1.29
CA THR A 76 7.63 8.14 0.20
C THR A 76 8.42 6.92 -0.27
N ILE A 77 9.74 7.06 -0.44
CA ILE A 77 10.63 5.96 -0.85
C ILE A 77 10.60 4.84 0.19
N VAL A 78 10.77 5.18 1.48
CA VAL A 78 10.78 4.20 2.58
C VAL A 78 9.43 3.48 2.66
N ALA A 79 8.32 4.21 2.62
CA ALA A 79 6.98 3.63 2.67
C ALA A 79 6.71 2.70 1.47
N ALA A 80 7.09 3.10 0.26
CA ALA A 80 6.90 2.30 -0.95
C ALA A 80 7.72 1.00 -0.90
N ILE A 81 8.97 1.05 -0.43
CA ILE A 81 9.81 -0.16 -0.26
C ILE A 81 9.19 -1.08 0.79
N LEU A 82 8.78 -0.53 1.94
CA LEU A 82 8.21 -1.31 3.03
C LEU A 82 6.94 -2.05 2.60
N LEU A 83 6.00 -1.35 1.95
CA LEU A 83 4.75 -1.96 1.48
C LEU A 83 4.96 -2.89 0.29
N PHE A 84 5.94 -2.61 -0.58
CA PHE A 84 6.34 -3.52 -1.64
C PHE A 84 6.84 -4.86 -1.07
N LEU A 85 7.77 -4.81 -0.12
CA LEU A 85 8.32 -6.02 0.50
C LEU A 85 7.24 -6.79 1.28
N PHE A 86 6.38 -6.09 2.02
CA PHE A 86 5.25 -6.71 2.72
C PHE A 86 4.34 -7.48 1.75
N ASN A 87 3.92 -6.85 0.67
CA ASN A 87 3.06 -7.50 -0.34
C ASN A 87 3.78 -8.64 -1.06
N LEU A 88 5.08 -8.49 -1.33
CA LEU A 88 5.87 -9.51 -2.00
C LEU A 88 5.99 -10.78 -1.14
N VAL A 89 6.19 -10.62 0.18
CA VAL A 89 6.22 -11.72 1.14
C VAL A 89 4.83 -12.32 1.33
N GLY A 90 3.77 -11.51 1.27
CA GLY A 90 2.39 -11.97 1.36
C GLY A 90 1.89 -12.69 0.11
N LEU A 91 2.37 -12.34 -1.09
CA LEU A 91 1.87 -12.87 -2.37
C LEU A 91 1.73 -14.42 -2.41
N PRO A 92 2.70 -15.22 -1.92
CA PRO A 92 2.60 -16.69 -1.97
C PRO A 92 1.53 -17.27 -1.04
N THR A 93 1.06 -16.51 -0.04
CA THR A 93 0.12 -17.01 0.98
C THR A 93 -1.34 -16.94 0.52
N TYR A 94 -1.64 -16.24 -0.57
CA TYR A 94 -3.01 -16.11 -1.09
C TYR A 94 -3.32 -17.26 -2.07
N PRO A 95 -4.38 -18.06 -1.84
CA PRO A 95 -4.72 -19.18 -2.72
C PRO A 95 -5.39 -18.69 -4.02
N SER A 96 -6.23 -17.66 -3.93
CA SER A 96 -7.11 -17.21 -5.00
C SER A 96 -6.38 -16.39 -6.07
N ALA A 97 -6.75 -16.61 -7.33
CA ALA A 97 -6.10 -15.93 -8.47
C ALA A 97 -6.36 -14.42 -8.50
N TYR A 98 -7.56 -13.98 -8.09
CA TYR A 98 -7.90 -12.56 -8.05
C TYR A 98 -7.03 -11.79 -7.02
N ASP A 99 -6.74 -12.42 -5.88
CA ASP A 99 -5.86 -11.83 -4.86
C ASP A 99 -4.45 -11.66 -5.39
N LYS A 100 -3.89 -12.70 -6.01
CA LYS A 100 -2.56 -12.62 -6.64
C LYS A 100 -2.51 -11.51 -7.69
N PHE A 101 -3.54 -11.39 -8.52
CA PHE A 101 -3.64 -10.32 -9.51
C PHE A 101 -3.65 -8.93 -8.86
N LEU A 102 -4.50 -8.71 -7.85
CA LEU A 102 -4.59 -7.42 -7.17
C LEU A 102 -3.30 -7.06 -6.41
N ILE A 103 -2.64 -8.05 -5.80
CA ILE A 103 -1.34 -7.83 -5.15
C ILE A 103 -0.29 -7.43 -6.19
N VAL A 104 -0.23 -8.08 -7.35
CA VAL A 104 0.68 -7.69 -8.44
C VAL A 104 0.40 -6.26 -8.90
N VAL A 105 -0.86 -5.87 -9.06
CA VAL A 105 -1.24 -4.47 -9.36
C VAL A 105 -0.78 -3.52 -8.25
N GLY A 106 -0.93 -3.89 -6.98
CA GLY A 106 -0.42 -3.14 -5.83
C GLY A 106 1.11 -3.00 -5.82
N LEU A 107 1.84 -4.04 -6.23
CA LEU A 107 3.30 -3.98 -6.40
C LEU A 107 3.69 -2.99 -7.50
N VAL A 108 2.95 -2.93 -8.61
CA VAL A 108 3.15 -1.94 -9.67
C VAL A 108 2.94 -0.52 -9.14
N PHE A 109 1.88 -0.27 -8.36
CA PHE A 109 1.68 1.04 -7.73
C PHE A 109 2.85 1.44 -6.81
N ASN A 110 3.39 0.50 -6.03
CA ASN A 110 4.58 0.78 -5.20
C ASN A 110 5.82 1.11 -6.06
N ILE A 111 6.07 0.38 -7.15
CA ILE A 111 7.19 0.65 -8.07
C ILE A 111 7.04 2.03 -8.70
N VAL A 112 5.85 2.37 -9.19
CA VAL A 112 5.58 3.67 -9.82
C VAL A 112 5.73 4.80 -8.79
N THR A 113 5.20 4.61 -7.58
CA THR A 113 5.35 5.56 -6.46
C THR A 113 6.82 5.80 -6.12
N PHE A 114 7.59 4.71 -5.98
CA PHE A 114 9.04 4.78 -5.77
C PHE A 114 9.73 5.54 -6.90
N TRP A 115 9.40 5.24 -8.16
CA TRP A 115 10.02 5.88 -9.31
C TRP A 115 9.75 7.38 -9.37
N TYR A 116 8.51 7.81 -9.15
CA TYR A 116 8.16 9.24 -9.07
C TYR A 116 8.91 9.94 -7.94
N ALA A 117 8.98 9.34 -6.75
CA ALA A 117 9.73 9.91 -5.63
C ALA A 117 11.25 9.93 -5.89
N TRP A 118 11.80 8.89 -6.51
CA TRP A 118 13.23 8.78 -6.81
C TRP A 118 13.67 9.82 -7.83
N LYS A 119 12.91 9.96 -8.93
CA LYS A 119 13.15 10.93 -10.02
C LYS A 119 12.83 12.36 -9.61
N TRP A 120 12.13 12.56 -8.49
CA TRP A 120 11.93 13.89 -7.94
C TRP A 120 13.24 14.46 -7.40
N VAL A 121 13.96 15.17 -8.27
CA VAL A 121 15.11 15.98 -7.90
C VAL A 121 14.60 17.39 -7.63
N GLY A 122 14.86 17.90 -6.43
CA GLY A 122 14.56 19.29 -6.08
C GLY A 122 15.34 20.22 -6.98
N GLY A 123 14.70 20.69 -8.06
CA GLY A 123 15.18 21.85 -8.80
C GLY A 123 15.09 23.05 -7.86
N ASN A 124 16.22 23.70 -7.62
CA ASN A 124 16.28 24.98 -6.93
C ASN A 124 15.31 25.96 -7.59
N LEU A 125 14.39 26.48 -6.77
CA LEU A 125 13.81 27.83 -6.69
C LEU A 125 12.44 27.73 -6.00
#